data_AF-A0A645FNT5-F1
#
_entry.id   AF-A0A645FNT5-F1
#
_cell.length_a   1.000
_cell.length_b   1.000
_cell.length_c   1.000
_cell.angle_alpha   90.00
_cell.angle_beta   90.00
_cell.angle_gamma   90.00
#
_symmetry.space_group_name_H-M   'P 1'
#
loop_
_entity.id
_entity.type
_entity.pdbx_description
1 polymer ?
#
loop_
_entity_poly.entity_id
_entity_poly.type
_entity_poly.pdbx_seq_one_letter_code
_entity_poly.pdbx_strand_id
1 'polypeptide(L)'
;MGNFESRFEDKDYEKNTNNGILRFSDESSIKLANELKINNFKPSDLTNNKTSLKLGAYYLSKFKDQGLSKMVQEWNVRNKVEDSIDRRAYAKEYYVPKIEKNIKIFKILYPELNM
;
A
#
# COMPACT_ATOMS: atom_id res chain seq x y z
N MET A 1 0.37 2.69 6.13
CA MET A 1 1.00 2.57 4.79
C MET A 1 1.18 3.91 4.09
N GLY A 2 0.14 4.73 3.87
CA GLY A 2 0.30 6.01 3.14
C GLY A 2 1.39 6.94 3.66
N ASN A 3 1.51 7.10 4.99
CA ASN A 3 2.62 7.87 5.57
C ASN A 3 4.02 7.31 5.21
N PHE A 4 4.15 5.98 5.17
CA PHE A 4 5.41 5.32 4.85
C PHE A 4 5.76 5.41 3.36
N GLU A 5 4.75 5.27 2.48
CA GLU A 5 4.93 5.21 1.02
C GLU A 5 5.09 6.58 0.37
N SER A 6 4.31 7.57 0.80
CA SER A 6 4.30 8.89 0.17
C SER A 6 4.33 10.04 1.15
N ARG A 7 4.33 9.78 2.46
CA ARG A 7 4.05 10.82 3.48
C ARG A 7 2.70 11.52 3.26
N PHE A 8 1.77 10.83 2.59
CA PHE A 8 0.51 11.38 2.10
C PHE A 8 0.65 12.48 1.04
N GLU A 9 1.81 12.59 0.39
CA GLU A 9 1.98 13.48 -0.75
C GLU A 9 1.20 12.94 -1.95
N ASP A 10 0.35 13.80 -2.48
CA ASP A 10 -0.28 13.61 -3.78
C ASP A 10 0.76 13.87 -4.88
N LYS A 11 0.57 13.23 -6.04
CA LYS A 11 1.30 13.57 -7.26
C LYS A 11 0.38 13.43 -8.46
N ASP A 12 0.74 14.11 -9.53
CA ASP A 12 0.09 13.91 -10.81
C ASP A 12 0.28 12.47 -11.30
N TYR A 13 -0.69 12.00 -12.09
CA TYR A 13 -0.61 10.67 -12.66
C TYR A 13 0.52 10.59 -13.68
N GLU A 14 1.36 9.58 -13.52
CA GLU A 14 2.45 9.27 -14.44
C GLU A 14 2.33 7.80 -14.86
N LYS A 15 2.12 7.57 -16.16
CA LYS A 15 1.95 6.24 -16.75
C LYS A 15 3.17 5.35 -16.46
N ASN A 16 2.93 4.06 -16.18
CA ASN A 16 3.96 3.06 -15.88
C ASN A 16 4.82 3.38 -14.64
N THR A 17 4.36 4.27 -13.76
CA THR A 17 5.01 4.55 -12.48
C THR A 17 4.10 4.15 -11.31
N ASN A 18 4.59 4.35 -10.09
CA ASN A 18 3.80 4.12 -8.88
C ASN A 18 3.02 5.38 -8.50
N ASN A 19 1.68 5.29 -8.53
CA ASN A 19 0.77 6.44 -8.39
C ASN A 19 -0.07 6.41 -7.09
N GLY A 20 -0.63 7.56 -6.75
CA GLY A 20 -1.43 7.79 -5.54
C GLY A 20 -0.63 7.71 -4.24
N ILE A 21 -1.31 7.98 -3.13
CA ILE A 21 -0.73 7.98 -1.78
C ILE A 21 -0.22 6.60 -1.31
N LEU A 22 -0.65 5.52 -1.99
CA LEU A 22 -0.21 4.15 -1.71
C LEU A 22 0.72 3.58 -2.77
N ARG A 23 1.18 4.39 -3.73
CA ARG A 23 2.23 4.04 -4.69
C ARG A 23 1.98 2.70 -5.41
N PHE A 24 0.76 2.47 -5.89
CA PHE A 24 0.47 1.28 -6.70
C PHE A 24 0.91 1.50 -8.15
N SER A 25 1.41 0.44 -8.79
CA SER A 25 1.62 0.43 -10.24
C SER A 25 0.29 0.31 -11.00
N ASP A 26 0.32 0.63 -12.30
CA ASP A 26 -0.85 0.47 -13.17
C ASP A 26 -1.33 -1.00 -13.19
N GLU A 27 -0.42 -1.97 -13.35
CA GLU A 27 -0.77 -3.40 -13.37
C GLU A 27 -1.41 -3.87 -12.05
N SER A 28 -0.76 -3.55 -10.93
CA SER A 28 -1.24 -4.00 -9.61
C SER A 28 -2.59 -3.38 -9.26
N SER A 29 -2.80 -2.10 -9.59
CA SER A 29 -4.07 -1.42 -9.35
C SER A 29 -5.21 -1.95 -10.22
N ILE A 30 -4.97 -2.21 -11.51
CA ILE A 30 -5.95 -2.85 -12.41
C ILE A 30 -6.35 -4.22 -11.87
N LYS A 31 -5.38 -5.03 -11.44
CA LYS A 31 -5.66 -6.34 -10.86
C LYS A 31 -6.57 -6.24 -9.63
N LEU A 32 -6.24 -5.35 -8.69
CA LEU A 32 -7.03 -5.15 -7.47
C LEU A 32 -8.42 -4.60 -7.77
N ALA A 33 -8.54 -3.68 -8.73
CA ALA A 33 -9.82 -3.14 -9.15
C ALA A 33 -10.73 -4.22 -9.76
N ASN A 34 -10.16 -5.12 -10.58
CA ASN A 34 -10.88 -6.26 -11.15
C ASN A 34 -11.37 -7.23 -10.08
N GLU A 35 -10.52 -7.57 -9.11
CA GLU A 35 -10.89 -8.44 -7.97
C GLU A 35 -12.03 -7.82 -7.13
N LEU A 36 -12.05 -6.49 -7.00
CA LEU A 36 -13.12 -5.74 -6.34
C LEU A 36 -14.35 -5.47 -7.23
N LYS A 37 -14.33 -5.91 -8.50
CA LYS A 37 -15.38 -5.64 -9.49
C LYS A 37 -15.69 -4.14 -9.65
N ILE A 38 -14.65 -3.29 -9.64
CA ILE A 38 -14.78 -1.85 -9.92
C ILE A 38 -14.85 -1.66 -11.43
N ASN A 39 -16.05 -1.37 -11.94
CA ASN A 39 -16.27 -1.14 -13.36
C ASN A 39 -15.59 0.16 -13.83
N ASN A 40 -15.04 0.14 -15.05
CA ASN A 40 -14.42 1.29 -15.72
C ASN A 40 -13.22 1.93 -14.98
N PHE A 41 -12.56 1.19 -14.09
CA PHE A 41 -11.36 1.67 -13.41
C PHE A 41 -10.24 2.00 -14.41
N LYS A 42 -9.60 3.16 -14.21
CA LYS A 42 -8.40 3.58 -14.93
C LYS A 42 -7.27 3.80 -13.92
N PRO A 43 -6.00 3.50 -14.26
CA PRO A 43 -4.88 3.75 -13.35
C PRO A 43 -4.76 5.21 -12.88
N SER A 44 -5.19 6.17 -13.71
CA SER A 44 -5.29 7.59 -13.32
C SER A 44 -6.18 7.83 -12.10
N ASP A 45 -7.15 6.95 -11.83
CA ASP A 45 -8.03 7.07 -10.66
C ASP A 45 -7.27 6.86 -9.33
N LEU A 46 -6.02 6.37 -9.38
CA LEU A 46 -5.14 6.27 -8.20
C LEU A 46 -4.80 7.63 -7.58
N THR A 47 -4.88 8.73 -8.35
CA THR A 47 -4.68 10.09 -7.80
C THR A 47 -5.85 10.53 -6.92
N ASN A 48 -7.00 9.86 -7.02
CA ASN A 48 -8.08 10.03 -6.07
C ASN A 48 -7.78 9.25 -4.78
N ASN A 49 -7.60 9.96 -3.67
CA ASN A 49 -7.25 9.37 -2.38
C ASN A 49 -8.25 8.34 -1.88
N LYS A 50 -9.56 8.50 -2.13
CA LYS A 50 -10.57 7.51 -1.76
C LYS A 50 -10.40 6.21 -2.54
N THR A 51 -10.14 6.30 -3.85
CA THR A 51 -9.87 5.14 -4.70
C THR A 51 -8.57 4.44 -4.27
N SER A 52 -7.49 5.20 -4.08
CA SER A 52 -6.20 4.67 -3.61
C SER A 52 -6.35 3.93 -2.28
N LEU A 53 -7.01 4.55 -1.29
CA LEU A 53 -7.27 3.95 0.02
C LEU A 53 -8.13 2.69 -0.08
N LYS A 54 -9.16 2.67 -0.95
CA LYS A 54 -10.02 1.49 -1.14
C LYS A 54 -9.21 0.30 -1.66
N LEU A 55 -8.37 0.50 -2.67
CA LEU A 55 -7.51 -0.55 -3.21
C LEU A 55 -6.47 -1.02 -2.17
N GLY A 56 -5.88 -0.08 -1.45
CA GLY A 56 -4.94 -0.38 -0.37
C GLY A 56 -5.54 -1.19 0.77
N ALA A 57 -6.70 -0.76 1.28
CA ALA A 57 -7.42 -1.46 2.34
C ALA A 57 -7.79 -2.88 1.90
N TYR A 58 -8.27 -3.04 0.67
CA TYR A 58 -8.54 -4.37 0.12
C TYR A 58 -7.28 -5.23 0.03
N TYR A 59 -6.17 -4.70 -0.47
CA TYR A 59 -4.91 -5.44 -0.52
C TYR A 59 -4.47 -5.89 0.87
N LEU A 60 -4.47 -4.99 1.87
CA LEU A 60 -4.06 -5.29 3.24
C LEU A 60 -4.99 -6.32 3.90
N SER A 61 -6.28 -6.32 3.57
CA SER A 61 -7.27 -7.27 4.14
C SER A 61 -6.94 -8.74 3.85
N LYS A 62 -6.20 -9.01 2.76
CA LYS A 62 -5.74 -10.36 2.40
C LYS A 62 -4.74 -10.95 3.39
N PHE A 63 -4.15 -10.11 4.24
CA PHE A 63 -3.11 -10.48 5.20
C PHE A 63 -3.55 -10.31 6.65
N LYS A 64 -4.85 -10.06 6.90
CA LYS A 64 -5.37 -9.75 8.24
C LYS A 64 -4.99 -10.81 9.30
N ASP A 65 -4.95 -12.07 8.92
CA ASP A 65 -4.67 -13.20 9.83
C ASP A 65 -3.18 -13.61 9.82
N GLN A 66 -2.34 -12.94 9.02
CA GLN A 66 -0.92 -13.29 8.85
C GLN A 66 0.03 -12.36 9.61
N GLY A 67 -0.50 -11.31 10.24
CA GLY A 67 0.26 -10.35 11.04
C GLY A 67 1.00 -9.28 10.22
N LEU A 68 1.43 -8.24 10.92
CA LEU A 68 2.05 -7.04 10.32
C LEU A 68 3.31 -7.37 9.51
N SER A 69 4.18 -8.24 10.03
CA SER A 69 5.44 -8.57 9.37
C SER A 69 5.21 -9.16 7.97
N LYS A 70 4.28 -10.12 7.83
CA LYS A 70 3.96 -10.72 6.53
C LYS A 70 3.30 -9.72 5.60
N MET A 71 2.36 -8.92 6.12
CA MET A 71 1.70 -7.85 5.38
C MET A 71 2.69 -6.85 4.77
N VAL A 72 3.68 -6.37 5.54
CA VAL A 72 4.70 -5.43 5.06
C VAL A 72 5.62 -6.06 4.02
N GLN A 73 6.00 -7.32 4.21
CA GLN A 73 6.83 -8.05 3.25
C GLN A 73 6.14 -8.17 1.89
N GLU A 74 4.88 -8.61 1.86
CA GLU A 74 4.12 -8.74 0.61
C GLU A 74 3.81 -7.37 0.00
N TRP A 75 3.50 -6.37 0.83
CA TRP A 75 3.30 -5.01 0.36
C TRP A 75 4.52 -4.47 -0.40
N ASN A 76 5.73 -4.75 0.07
CA ASN A 76 6.96 -4.29 -0.56
C ASN A 76 7.16 -4.85 -1.99
N VAL A 77 6.60 -6.02 -2.28
CA VAL A 77 6.73 -6.69 -3.58
C VAL A 77 5.44 -6.64 -4.41
N ARG A 78 4.42 -5.89 -3.95
CA ARG A 78 3.07 -5.84 -4.55
C ARG A 78 3.05 -5.39 -6.02
N ASN A 79 3.98 -4.50 -6.39
CA ASN A 79 4.03 -3.91 -7.73
C ASN A 79 4.80 -4.79 -8.73
N LYS A 80 5.34 -5.94 -8.30
CA LYS A 80 6.08 -6.89 -9.14
C LYS A 80 7.10 -6.21 -10.07
N VAL A 81 7.97 -5.39 -9.49
CA VAL A 81 9.16 -4.94 -10.23
C VAL A 81 9.91 -6.19 -10.68
N GLU A 82 10.35 -6.25 -11.94
CA GLU A 82 11.21 -7.31 -12.50
C GLU A 82 12.61 -7.30 -11.85
N ASP A 83 12.66 -7.19 -10.52
CA ASP A 83 13.88 -7.33 -9.75
C ASP A 83 14.16 -8.82 -9.56
N SER A 84 15.38 -9.23 -9.87
CA SER A 84 15.90 -10.57 -9.59
C SER A 84 16.05 -10.87 -8.10
N ILE A 85 15.79 -9.88 -7.22
CA ILE A 85 16.02 -9.95 -5.78
C ILE A 85 14.69 -9.87 -5.03
N ASP A 86 14.37 -10.91 -4.28
CA ASP A 86 13.24 -10.90 -3.34
C ASP A 86 13.53 -9.93 -2.17
N ARG A 87 12.80 -8.82 -2.13
CA ARG A 87 12.95 -7.77 -1.12
C ARG A 87 12.13 -8.00 0.15
N ARG A 88 11.54 -9.18 0.36
CA ARG A 88 10.80 -9.50 1.59
C ARG A 88 11.70 -9.51 2.82
N ALA A 89 12.86 -10.17 2.76
CA ALA A 89 13.80 -10.20 3.88
C ALA A 89 14.24 -8.78 4.29
N TYR A 90 14.56 -7.94 3.30
CA TYR A 90 14.89 -6.53 3.51
C TYR A 90 13.73 -5.76 4.16
N ALA A 91 12.50 -5.93 3.65
CA ALA A 91 11.32 -5.27 4.24
C ALA A 91 11.08 -5.70 5.69
N LYS A 92 11.29 -6.98 6.00
CA LYS A 92 11.18 -7.50 7.37
C LYS A 92 12.18 -6.82 8.30
N GLU A 93 13.43 -6.66 7.87
CA GLU A 93 14.49 -6.07 8.68
C GLU A 93 14.35 -4.55 8.84
N TYR A 94 14.06 -3.83 7.76
CA TYR A 94 14.17 -2.36 7.74
C TYR A 94 12.85 -1.61 7.73
N TYR A 95 11.75 -2.21 7.23
CA TYR A 95 10.47 -1.51 7.06
C TYR A 95 9.47 -1.84 8.15
N VAL A 96 9.43 -3.09 8.62
CA VAL A 96 8.54 -3.49 9.73
C VAL A 96 8.76 -2.61 10.97
N PRO A 97 9.99 -2.39 11.48
CA PRO A 97 10.18 -1.56 12.68
C PRO A 97 9.74 -0.10 12.48
N LYS A 98 9.93 0.44 11.27
CA LYS A 98 9.51 1.82 10.94
C LYS A 98 7.98 1.94 10.93
N ILE A 99 7.29 0.97 10.33
CA ILE A 99 5.84 0.95 10.26
C ILE A 99 5.24 0.72 11.65
N GLU A 100 5.81 -0.15 12.47
CA GLU A 100 5.41 -0.34 13.87
C GLU A 100 5.52 0.95 14.67
N LYS A 101 6.63 1.68 14.52
CA LYS A 101 6.81 2.99 15.15
C LYS A 101 5.72 3.98 14.70
N ASN A 102 5.44 4.04 13.40
CA ASN A 102 4.39 4.92 12.88
C ASN A 102 3.00 4.54 13.42
N ILE A 103 2.68 3.24 13.51
CA ILE A 103 1.41 2.77 14.10
C ILE A 103 1.29 3.23 15.55
N LYS A 104 2.37 3.09 16.35
CA LYS A 104 2.37 3.56 17.75
C LYS A 104 2.13 5.07 17.84
N ILE A 105 2.79 5.87 17.00
CA ILE A 105 2.59 7.32 16.95
C ILE A 105 1.14 7.66 16.58
N PHE A 106 0.58 7.01 15.54
CA PHE A 106 -0.81 7.23 15.16
C PHE A 106 -1.78 6.88 16.28
N LYS A 107 -1.57 5.78 17.02
CA LYS A 107 -2.40 5.40 18.17
C LYS A 107 -2.32 6.37 19.35
N ILE A 108 -1.22 7.11 19.48
CA ILE A 108 -1.08 8.19 20.48
C ILE A 108 -1.85 9.43 20.02
N LEU A 109 -1.71 9.82 18.75
CA LEU A 109 -2.36 11.01 18.18
C LEU A 109 -3.87 10.83 17.97
N TYR A 110 -4.30 9.60 17.72
CA TYR A 110 -5.68 9.21 17.45
C TYR A 110 -6.06 8.02 18.35
N PRO A 111 -6.37 8.28 19.63
CA PRO A 111 -6.61 7.24 20.63
C PRO A 111 -7.75 6.27 20.28
N GLU A 112 -8.71 6.71 19.47
CA GLU A 112 -9.81 5.89 18.94
C GLU A 112 -9.32 4.69 18.11
N LEU A 113 -8.06 4.69 17.64
CA LEU A 113 -7.46 3.56 16.91
C LEU A 113 -6.91 2.46 17.83
N ASN A 114 -7.04 2.58 19.15
CA ASN A 114 -6.64 1.55 20.12
C ASN A 114 -7.68 0.44 20.32
N MET A 115 -8.78 0.46 19.56
CA MET A 115 -9.81 -0.58 19.57
C MET A 115 -9.27 -1.97 19.23
#